data_AF-A0A959NY91-F1
#
_entry.id   AF-A0A959NY91-F1
#
_cell.length_a   1.000
_cell.length_b   1.000
_cell.length_c   1.000
_cell.angle_alpha   90.00
_cell.angle_beta   90.00
_cell.angle_gamma   90.00
#
_symmetry.space_group_name_H-M   'P 1'
#
loop_
_entity.id
_entity.type
_entity.pdbx_description
1 polymer ?
#
loop_
_entity_poly.entity_id
_entity_poly.type
_entity_poly.pdbx_seq_one_letter_code
_entity_poly.pdbx_strand_id
1 'polypeptide(L)'
;MHLKISLFLSALAIVACDNTAEQKETIIAQVGNSRLTKSELNLSLKSNIGSKKYKDEFIKEWIETEILYQLAEEDQLLNYENYDRIISESKKELAAAISINNYLEQHPVIYNDSVLVSFFSQNKDDYSSKTDAYILNLVIFKDEESAIKFRNNAIEENWDDAIKSFSGNTALVEEGMNKVYKFSQIQSKKLLRILNELYKEEISLVVQTELNDFVVVQMIDKINRDSVPQFNYVKDQVQESYIIYNQREMVRNFLDSLITEKKVKVF
;
A
#
# COMPACT_ATOMS: atom_id res chain seq x y z
N MET A 1 1.79 20.39 -88.54
CA MET A 1 2.52 21.68 -88.56
C MET A 1 2.34 22.33 -87.20
N HIS A 2 3.47 22.68 -86.58
CA HIS A 2 3.75 23.36 -85.29
C HIS A 2 2.56 23.99 -84.51
N LEU A 3 2.50 23.89 -83.18
CA LEU A 3 3.35 24.74 -82.32
C LEU A 3 3.51 24.18 -80.89
N LYS A 4 4.72 24.34 -80.37
CA LYS A 4 5.19 24.00 -79.01
C LYS A 4 4.50 24.86 -77.95
N ILE A 5 4.35 24.34 -76.73
CA ILE A 5 4.66 25.07 -75.49
C ILE A 5 5.31 24.08 -74.52
N SER A 6 6.55 24.39 -74.18
CA SER A 6 7.28 23.83 -73.05
C SER A 6 6.93 24.66 -71.83
N LEU A 7 6.53 24.04 -70.72
CA LEU A 7 6.67 24.65 -69.41
C LEU A 7 7.18 23.60 -68.42
N PHE A 8 8.45 23.79 -68.10
CA PHE A 8 9.18 23.17 -67.01
C PHE A 8 8.53 23.65 -65.70
N LEU A 9 8.05 22.74 -64.85
CA LEU A 9 7.93 23.05 -63.42
C LEU A 9 8.27 21.79 -62.60
N SER A 10 9.50 21.82 -62.11
CA SER A 10 10.01 21.03 -61.00
C SER A 10 9.08 21.20 -59.78
N ALA A 11 8.52 20.10 -59.29
CA ALA A 11 7.97 20.01 -57.94
C ALA A 11 8.48 18.72 -57.29
N LEU A 12 9.62 18.89 -56.63
CA LEU A 12 10.01 18.28 -55.36
C LEU A 12 9.19 17.07 -54.90
N ALA A 13 9.80 15.89 -55.02
CA ALA A 13 9.48 14.75 -54.17
C ALA A 13 9.84 15.10 -52.73
N ILE A 14 8.84 15.42 -51.90
CA ILE A 14 8.97 15.35 -50.45
C ILE A 14 8.40 14.00 -50.04
N VAL A 15 9.34 13.08 -49.79
CA VAL A 15 9.16 11.89 -48.98
C VAL A 15 8.70 12.36 -47.59
N ALA A 16 7.45 12.09 -47.26
CA ALA A 16 7.01 11.96 -45.87
C ALA A 16 6.50 10.52 -45.72
N CYS A 17 7.46 9.60 -45.56
CA CYS A 17 7.19 8.31 -44.93
C CYS A 17 6.68 8.62 -43.52
N ASP A 18 5.39 8.41 -43.30
CA ASP A 18 4.81 8.37 -41.96
C ASP A 18 5.23 7.03 -41.33
N ASN A 19 6.49 6.99 -40.86
CA ASN A 19 7.02 5.92 -40.03
C ASN A 19 6.80 6.28 -38.55
N THR A 20 5.55 6.57 -38.17
CA THR A 20 5.13 6.23 -36.81
C THR A 20 4.78 4.76 -36.83
N ALA A 21 5.78 3.91 -36.60
CA ALA A 21 5.51 2.56 -36.16
C ALA A 21 4.73 2.68 -34.84
N GLU A 22 3.40 2.64 -34.91
CA GLU A 22 2.58 2.30 -33.76
C GLU A 22 3.21 1.05 -33.16
N GLN A 23 3.73 1.17 -31.94
CA GLN A 23 4.15 -0.01 -31.19
C GLN A 23 2.92 -0.89 -31.09
N LYS A 24 2.85 -1.94 -31.92
CA LYS A 24 1.76 -2.92 -31.86
C LYS A 24 1.73 -3.45 -30.44
N GLU A 25 0.71 -3.07 -29.69
CA GLU A 25 0.53 -3.55 -28.34
C GLU A 25 0.50 -5.08 -28.35
N THR A 26 1.28 -5.69 -27.46
CA THR A 26 1.35 -7.15 -27.38
C THR A 26 0.03 -7.68 -26.80
N ILE A 27 -0.71 -8.43 -27.59
CA ILE A 27 -1.94 -9.11 -27.16
C ILE A 27 -1.56 -10.35 -26.34
N ILE A 28 -2.18 -10.49 -25.18
CA ILE A 28 -1.96 -11.59 -24.22
C ILE A 28 -3.08 -12.63 -24.31
N ALA A 29 -4.33 -12.18 -24.48
CA ALA A 29 -5.49 -13.04 -24.66
C ALA A 29 -6.54 -12.34 -25.54
N GLN A 30 -7.43 -13.12 -26.16
CA GLN A 30 -8.52 -12.61 -26.99
C GLN A 30 -9.76 -13.50 -26.82
N VAL A 31 -10.92 -12.87 -26.63
CA VAL A 31 -12.24 -13.52 -26.58
C VAL A 31 -13.16 -12.74 -27.51
N GLY A 32 -13.54 -13.34 -28.64
CA GLY A 32 -14.26 -12.63 -29.70
C GLY A 32 -13.46 -11.44 -30.23
N ASN A 33 -14.03 -10.23 -30.09
CA ASN A 33 -13.39 -8.97 -30.50
C ASN A 33 -12.59 -8.29 -29.37
N SER A 34 -12.79 -8.70 -28.12
CA SER A 34 -12.12 -8.13 -26.95
C SER A 34 -10.70 -8.69 -26.82
N ARG A 35 -9.75 -7.81 -26.49
CA ARG A 35 -8.32 -8.13 -26.41
C ARG A 35 -7.78 -7.67 -25.07
N LEU A 36 -7.08 -8.57 -24.38
CA LEU A 36 -6.26 -8.21 -23.22
C LEU A 36 -4.85 -7.90 -23.71
N THR A 37 -4.36 -6.70 -23.44
CA THR A 37 -3.01 -6.27 -23.81
C THR A 37 -2.03 -6.44 -22.66
N LYS A 38 -0.74 -6.47 -22.99
CA LYS A 38 0.34 -6.50 -22.00
C LYS A 38 0.32 -5.26 -21.10
N SER A 39 -0.12 -4.11 -21.63
CA SER A 39 -0.23 -2.87 -20.87
C SER A 39 -1.30 -2.98 -19.78
N GLU A 40 -2.49 -3.45 -20.14
CA GLU A 40 -3.61 -3.66 -19.21
C GLU A 40 -3.28 -4.69 -18.13
N LEU A 41 -2.61 -5.78 -18.50
CA LEU A 41 -2.12 -6.78 -17.56
C LEU A 41 -1.15 -6.18 -16.53
N ASN A 42 -0.21 -5.34 -16.98
CA ASN A 42 0.76 -4.71 -16.09
C ASN A 42 0.12 -3.68 -15.15
N LEU A 43 -0.82 -2.87 -15.66
CA LEU A 43 -1.57 -1.90 -14.86
C LEU A 43 -2.40 -2.58 -13.77
N SER A 44 -3.00 -3.73 -14.08
CA SER A 44 -3.84 -4.48 -13.17
C SER A 44 -3.04 -5.19 -12.08
N LEU A 45 -1.85 -5.71 -12.42
CA LEU A 45 -1.03 -6.47 -11.49
C LEU A 45 -0.11 -5.62 -10.59
N LYS A 46 0.10 -4.32 -10.88
CA LYS A 46 0.95 -3.38 -10.12
C LYS A 46 2.24 -4.02 -9.56
N SER A 47 2.25 -4.43 -8.28
CA SER A 47 3.41 -5.00 -7.57
C SER A 47 3.57 -6.53 -7.68
N ASN A 48 2.59 -7.25 -8.21
CA ASN A 48 2.57 -8.72 -8.32
C ASN A 48 3.05 -9.26 -9.68
N ILE A 49 3.63 -8.39 -10.52
CA ILE A 49 4.07 -8.68 -11.90
C ILE A 49 5.14 -9.81 -11.98
N GLY A 50 5.80 -10.18 -10.88
CA GLY A 50 6.84 -11.22 -10.89
C GLY A 50 6.32 -12.67 -10.86
N SER A 51 5.09 -12.92 -10.41
CA SER A 51 4.56 -14.27 -10.24
C SER A 51 3.89 -14.76 -11.51
N LYS A 52 4.42 -15.85 -12.09
CA LYS A 52 3.77 -16.54 -13.21
C LYS A 52 2.35 -16.99 -12.85
N LYS A 53 2.16 -17.49 -11.62
CA LYS A 53 0.86 -17.96 -11.13
C LYS A 53 -0.19 -16.85 -11.11
N TYR A 54 0.15 -15.66 -10.59
CA TYR A 54 -0.81 -14.54 -10.55
C TYR A 54 -1.16 -14.02 -11.94
N LYS A 55 -0.21 -14.08 -12.89
CA LYS A 55 -0.50 -13.74 -14.29
C LYS A 55 -1.49 -14.74 -14.89
N ASP A 56 -1.23 -16.03 -14.72
CA ASP A 56 -2.07 -17.09 -15.29
C ASP A 56 -3.50 -17.03 -14.69
N GLU A 57 -3.62 -16.78 -13.38
CA GLU A 57 -4.92 -16.58 -12.69
C GLU A 57 -5.65 -15.33 -13.21
N PHE A 58 -4.98 -14.18 -13.30
CA PHE A 58 -5.59 -12.96 -13.82
C PHE A 58 -6.07 -13.10 -15.26
N ILE A 59 -5.26 -13.71 -16.14
CA ILE A 59 -5.64 -13.94 -17.54
C ILE A 59 -6.88 -14.84 -17.61
N LYS A 60 -6.92 -15.88 -16.77
CA LYS A 60 -8.08 -16.78 -16.70
C LYS A 60 -9.34 -16.03 -16.23
N GLU A 61 -9.27 -15.26 -15.16
CA GLU A 61 -10.38 -14.45 -14.64
C GLU A 61 -10.88 -13.44 -15.68
N TRP A 62 -9.96 -12.81 -16.42
CA TRP A 62 -10.31 -11.90 -17.51
C TRP A 62 -11.08 -12.63 -18.63
N ILE A 63 -10.61 -13.80 -19.06
CA ILE A 63 -11.30 -14.62 -20.08
C ILE A 63 -12.69 -15.02 -19.61
N GLU A 64 -12.80 -15.52 -18.37
CA GLU A 64 -14.09 -15.94 -17.79
C GLU A 64 -15.08 -14.77 -17.70
N THR A 65 -14.61 -13.61 -17.26
CA THR A 65 -15.42 -12.38 -17.18
C THR A 65 -15.90 -11.95 -18.56
N GLU A 66 -15.02 -11.98 -19.57
CA GLU A 66 -15.35 -11.57 -20.93
C GLU A 66 -16.36 -12.51 -21.59
N ILE A 67 -16.25 -13.82 -21.37
CA ILE A 67 -17.24 -14.81 -21.83
C ILE A 67 -18.61 -14.53 -21.20
N LEU A 68 -18.65 -14.27 -19.88
CA LEU A 68 -19.89 -13.97 -19.18
C LEU A 68 -20.50 -12.64 -19.61
N TYR A 69 -19.66 -11.64 -19.91
CA TYR A 69 -20.11 -10.36 -20.43
C TYR A 69 -20.77 -10.51 -21.81
N GLN A 70 -20.14 -11.23 -22.74
CA GLN A 70 -20.71 -11.50 -24.07
C GLN A 70 -22.00 -12.31 -23.97
N LEU A 71 -22.08 -13.29 -23.06
CA LEU A 71 -23.33 -14.01 -22.79
C LEU A 71 -24.42 -13.05 -22.26
N ALA A 72 -24.08 -12.13 -21.36
CA ALA A 72 -25.02 -11.14 -20.85
C ALA A 72 -25.50 -10.15 -21.94
N GLU A 73 -24.67 -9.83 -22.94
CA GLU A 73 -25.08 -9.08 -24.13
C GLU A 73 -26.06 -9.88 -25.00
N GLU A 74 -25.75 -11.14 -25.28
CA GLU A 74 -26.59 -12.06 -26.07
C GLU A 74 -27.97 -12.26 -25.40
N ASP A 75 -27.99 -12.48 -24.08
CA ASP A 75 -29.19 -12.67 -23.28
C ASP A 75 -29.93 -11.34 -22.96
N GLN A 76 -29.44 -10.22 -23.49
CA GLN A 76 -29.99 -8.87 -23.28
C GLN A 76 -30.09 -8.46 -21.81
N LEU A 77 -29.26 -9.06 -20.93
CA LEU A 77 -29.21 -8.77 -19.49
C LEU A 77 -28.76 -7.33 -19.20
N LEU A 78 -28.11 -6.68 -20.17
CA LEU A 78 -27.69 -5.28 -20.08
C LEU A 78 -28.82 -4.28 -20.40
N ASN A 79 -29.94 -4.73 -20.96
CA ASN A 79 -31.06 -3.85 -21.35
C ASN A 79 -32.19 -3.78 -20.30
N TYR A 80 -31.95 -4.34 -19.11
CA TYR A 80 -32.91 -4.27 -18.01
C TYR A 80 -32.76 -2.95 -17.27
N GLU A 81 -33.88 -2.34 -16.87
CA GLU A 81 -33.92 -1.08 -16.09
C GLU A 81 -33.00 -1.13 -14.84
N ASN A 82 -32.84 -2.31 -14.24
CA ASN A 82 -31.91 -2.51 -13.13
C ASN A 82 -30.44 -2.31 -13.51
N TYR A 83 -30.01 -2.73 -14.70
CA TYR A 83 -28.62 -2.57 -15.15
C TYR A 83 -28.29 -1.09 -15.38
N ASP A 84 -29.11 -0.38 -16.16
CA ASP A 84 -28.91 1.05 -16.44
C ASP A 84 -28.90 1.88 -15.16
N ARG A 85 -29.79 1.56 -14.22
CA ARG A 85 -29.82 2.19 -12.90
C ARG A 85 -28.53 1.95 -12.13
N ILE A 86 -28.06 0.70 -12.04
CA ILE A 86 -26.80 0.35 -11.36
C ILE A 86 -25.62 1.07 -11.99
N ILE A 87 -25.51 1.12 -13.32
CA ILE A 87 -24.44 1.82 -14.02
C ILE A 87 -24.49 3.32 -13.75
N SER A 88 -25.67 3.93 -13.81
CA SER A 88 -25.85 5.36 -13.53
C SER A 88 -25.50 5.73 -12.09
N GLU A 89 -25.96 4.94 -11.11
CA GLU A 89 -25.63 5.10 -9.69
C GLU A 89 -24.12 4.93 -9.46
N SER A 90 -23.51 3.87 -10.00
CA SER A 90 -22.07 3.60 -9.89
C SER A 90 -21.25 4.73 -10.51
N LYS A 91 -21.64 5.23 -11.68
CA LYS A 91 -20.97 6.37 -12.34
C LYS A 91 -21.00 7.62 -11.46
N LYS A 92 -22.14 7.91 -10.82
CA LYS A 92 -22.30 9.05 -9.93
C LYS A 92 -21.43 8.92 -8.68
N GLU A 93 -21.43 7.75 -8.04
CA GLU A 93 -20.63 7.48 -6.85
C GLU A 93 -19.13 7.53 -7.14
N LEU A 94 -18.67 6.93 -8.24
CA LEU A 94 -17.27 6.98 -8.67
C LEU A 94 -16.83 8.42 -8.96
N ALA A 95 -17.65 9.20 -9.68
CA ALA A 95 -17.36 10.60 -9.95
C ALA A 95 -17.26 11.43 -8.64
N ALA A 96 -18.13 11.17 -7.66
CA ALA A 96 -18.07 11.81 -6.36
C ALA A 96 -16.78 11.42 -5.59
N ALA A 97 -16.44 10.13 -5.56
CA ALA A 97 -15.23 9.64 -4.90
C ALA A 97 -13.95 10.24 -5.52
N ILE A 98 -13.85 10.26 -6.85
CA ILE A 98 -12.74 10.90 -7.57
C ILE A 98 -12.67 12.39 -7.25
N SER A 99 -13.80 13.08 -7.19
CA SER A 99 -13.85 14.52 -6.87
C SER A 99 -13.35 14.80 -5.45
N ILE A 100 -13.75 13.98 -4.48
CA ILE A 100 -13.27 14.07 -3.09
C ILE A 100 -11.77 13.81 -3.03
N ASN A 101 -11.27 12.78 -3.71
CA ASN A 101 -9.85 12.44 -3.73
C ASN A 101 -9.02 13.59 -4.34
N ASN A 102 -9.43 14.11 -5.50
CA ASN A 102 -8.78 15.25 -6.13
C ASN A 102 -8.76 16.50 -5.22
N TYR A 103 -9.86 16.75 -4.49
CA TYR A 103 -9.92 17.85 -3.53
C TYR A 103 -8.90 17.68 -2.40
N LEU A 104 -8.81 16.49 -1.81
CA LEU A 104 -7.85 16.18 -0.74
C LEU A 104 -6.39 16.20 -1.21
N GLU A 105 -6.11 15.79 -2.44
CA GLU A 105 -4.77 15.88 -3.04
C GLU A 105 -4.32 17.33 -3.24
N GLN A 106 -5.24 18.21 -3.63
CA GLN A 106 -4.97 19.65 -3.78
C GLN A 106 -4.89 20.39 -2.45
N HIS A 107 -5.46 19.83 -1.39
CA HIS A 107 -5.52 20.43 -0.06
C HIS A 107 -4.95 19.44 0.98
N PRO A 108 -3.64 19.14 0.90
CA PRO A 108 -3.03 18.17 1.81
C PRO A 108 -3.11 18.65 3.25
N VAL A 109 -3.32 17.72 4.17
CA VAL A 109 -3.29 18.00 5.61
C VAL A 109 -1.85 18.34 6.01
N ILE A 110 -1.63 19.57 6.47
CA ILE A 110 -0.33 20.04 6.94
C ILE A 110 -0.26 19.84 8.47
N TYR A 111 0.82 19.25 8.95
CA TYR A 111 1.08 19.05 10.38
C TYR A 111 2.56 19.08 10.70
N ASN A 112 2.86 19.20 12.00
CA ASN A 112 4.19 19.05 12.57
C ASN A 112 4.07 18.31 13.91
N ASP A 113 5.21 17.99 14.52
CA ASP A 113 5.26 17.23 15.77
C ASP A 113 4.47 17.89 16.91
N SER A 114 4.48 19.22 17.03
CA SER A 114 3.72 19.94 18.06
C SER A 114 2.21 19.74 17.90
N VAL A 115 1.72 19.81 16.66
CA VAL A 115 0.30 19.56 16.34
C VAL A 115 -0.09 18.13 16.69
N LEU A 116 0.75 17.15 16.34
CA LEU A 116 0.49 15.74 16.64
C LEU A 116 0.51 15.45 18.15
N VAL A 117 1.43 16.08 18.90
CA VAL A 117 1.47 15.96 20.37
C VAL A 117 0.20 16.56 21.00
N SER A 118 -0.29 17.69 20.49
CA SER A 118 -1.54 18.29 20.95
C SER A 118 -2.74 17.39 20.65
N PHE A 119 -2.82 16.87 19.42
CA PHE A 119 -3.89 15.94 19.02
C PHE A 119 -3.88 14.66 19.85
N PHE A 120 -2.71 14.05 20.04
CA PHE A 120 -2.54 12.91 20.95
C PHE A 120 -3.01 13.25 22.36
N SER A 121 -2.66 14.45 22.86
CA SER A 121 -3.01 14.85 24.22
C SER A 121 -4.51 15.03 24.45
N GLN A 122 -5.25 15.41 23.41
CA GLN A 122 -6.71 15.56 23.46
C GLN A 122 -7.44 14.22 23.29
N ASN A 123 -6.79 13.22 22.67
CA ASN A 123 -7.38 11.93 22.34
C ASN A 123 -6.64 10.75 23.01
N LYS A 124 -6.01 10.97 24.17
CA LYS A 124 -5.09 9.99 24.80
C LYS A 124 -5.71 8.62 25.03
N ASP A 125 -7.00 8.60 25.39
CA ASP A 125 -7.71 7.38 25.75
C ASP A 125 -7.86 6.42 24.55
N ASP A 126 -7.91 6.96 23.33
CA ASP A 126 -8.01 6.19 22.09
C ASP A 126 -6.73 5.37 21.79
N TYR A 127 -5.62 5.73 22.44
CA TYR A 127 -4.33 5.06 22.28
C TYR A 127 -4.02 4.06 23.40
N SER A 128 -4.92 3.90 24.37
CA SER A 128 -4.79 2.86 25.39
C SER A 128 -5.04 1.47 24.78
N SER A 129 -4.22 0.49 25.18
CA SER A 129 -4.37 -0.90 24.70
C SER A 129 -5.05 -1.76 25.77
N LYS A 130 -5.98 -2.64 25.37
CA LYS A 130 -6.58 -3.64 26.29
C LYS A 130 -5.66 -4.81 26.62
N THR A 131 -4.53 -4.88 25.95
CA THR A 131 -3.49 -5.90 26.16
C THR A 131 -2.15 -5.23 26.40
N ASP A 132 -1.27 -5.94 27.11
CA ASP A 132 0.13 -5.52 27.23
C ASP A 132 0.78 -5.41 25.85
N ALA A 133 1.72 -4.50 25.73
CA ALA A 133 2.60 -4.37 24.57
C ALA A 133 4.05 -4.23 25.04
N TYR A 134 4.96 -4.60 24.16
CA TYR A 134 6.40 -4.58 24.39
C TYR A 134 7.04 -3.61 23.42
N ILE A 135 8.02 -2.85 23.90
CA ILE A 135 8.88 -2.03 23.07
C ILE A 135 10.19 -2.79 22.97
N LEU A 136 10.53 -3.22 21.76
CA LEU A 136 11.63 -4.15 21.53
C LEU A 136 12.58 -3.60 20.47
N ASN A 137 13.86 -3.90 20.66
CA ASN A 137 14.71 -4.16 19.52
C ASN A 137 14.60 -5.65 19.16
N LEU A 138 14.60 -5.96 17.87
CA LEU A 138 14.40 -7.31 17.35
C LEU A 138 15.30 -7.55 16.15
N VAL A 139 15.85 -8.75 16.08
CA VAL A 139 16.56 -9.23 14.89
C VAL A 139 16.22 -10.68 14.64
N ILE A 140 16.07 -11.03 13.37
CA ILE A 140 15.76 -12.39 12.90
C ILE A 140 16.83 -12.86 11.93
N PHE A 141 17.39 -14.04 12.19
CA PHE A 141 18.36 -14.69 11.32
C PHE A 141 17.84 -16.03 10.79
N LYS A 142 18.30 -16.41 9.60
CA LYS A 142 18.01 -17.72 8.96
C LYS A 142 18.74 -18.90 9.60
N ASP A 143 19.80 -18.62 10.35
CA ASP A 143 20.65 -19.63 10.97
C ASP A 143 21.00 -19.25 12.40
N GLU A 144 21.20 -20.28 13.22
CA GLU A 144 21.46 -20.15 14.64
C GLU A 144 22.82 -19.51 14.93
N GLU A 145 23.83 -19.80 14.11
CA GLU A 145 25.20 -19.32 14.29
C GLU A 145 25.27 -17.79 14.19
N SER A 146 24.61 -17.22 13.18
CA SER A 146 24.51 -15.77 13.00
C SER A 146 23.78 -15.11 14.16
N ALA A 147 22.70 -15.72 14.67
CA ALA A 147 21.97 -15.21 15.83
C ALA A 147 22.80 -15.26 17.12
N ILE A 148 23.54 -16.34 17.36
CA ILE A 148 24.45 -16.47 18.50
C ILE A 148 25.54 -15.40 18.42
N LYS A 149 26.17 -15.25 17.25
CA LYS A 149 27.22 -14.26 17.02
C LYS A 149 26.69 -12.84 17.26
N PHE A 150 25.52 -12.51 16.70
CA PHE A 150 24.88 -11.22 16.92
C PHE A 150 24.64 -10.97 18.41
N ARG A 151 24.04 -11.93 19.12
CA ARG A 151 23.75 -11.80 20.55
C ARG A 151 25.01 -11.50 21.36
N ASN A 152 26.10 -12.20 21.10
CA ASN A 152 27.37 -11.99 21.80
C ASN A 152 27.91 -10.58 21.53
N ASN A 153 27.92 -10.14 20.27
CA ASN A 153 28.32 -8.78 19.91
C ASN A 153 27.44 -7.73 20.60
N ALA A 154 26.11 -7.93 20.64
CA ALA A 154 25.19 -6.98 21.25
C ALA A 154 25.37 -6.84 22.76
N ILE A 155 25.79 -7.91 23.44
CA ILE A 155 26.15 -7.89 24.87
C ILE A 155 27.48 -7.15 25.10
N GLU A 156 28.45 -7.30 24.20
CA GLU A 156 29.78 -6.71 24.33
C GLU A 156 29.83 -5.23 23.92
N GLU A 157 29.17 -4.88 22.82
CA GLU A 157 29.36 -3.61 22.12
C GLU A 157 28.11 -2.72 22.12
N ASN A 158 26.96 -3.20 22.62
CA ASN A 158 25.60 -2.63 22.48
C ASN A 158 24.86 -3.05 21.17
N TRP A 159 23.53 -2.94 21.20
CA TRP A 159 22.66 -3.39 20.10
C TRP A 159 22.90 -2.65 18.77
N ASP A 160 23.03 -1.32 18.82
CA ASP A 160 23.17 -0.46 17.64
C ASP A 160 24.49 -0.68 16.91
N ASP A 161 25.56 -1.01 17.64
CA ASP A 161 26.86 -1.31 17.04
C ASP A 161 26.93 -2.75 16.55
N ALA A 162 26.31 -3.68 17.28
CA ALA A 162 26.19 -5.07 16.84
C ALA A 162 25.45 -5.19 15.51
N ILE A 163 24.32 -4.51 15.33
CA ILE A 163 23.53 -4.63 14.10
C ILE A 163 24.26 -4.08 12.87
N LYS A 164 25.03 -2.99 13.02
CA LYS A 164 25.87 -2.44 11.94
C LYS A 164 26.86 -3.46 11.41
N SER A 165 27.41 -4.31 12.30
CA SER A 165 28.33 -5.39 11.95
C SER A 165 27.70 -6.52 11.11
N PHE A 166 26.37 -6.55 11.00
CA PHE A 166 25.62 -7.52 10.20
C PHE A 166 24.96 -6.89 8.96
N SER A 167 25.25 -5.63 8.66
CA SER A 167 24.77 -4.94 7.46
C SER A 167 25.16 -5.73 6.19
N GLY A 168 24.17 -6.14 5.39
CA GLY A 168 24.40 -6.90 4.16
C GLY A 168 24.63 -8.40 4.34
N ASN A 169 24.49 -8.93 5.57
CA ASN A 169 24.51 -10.37 5.80
C ASN A 169 23.25 -11.02 5.19
N THR A 170 23.42 -12.06 4.37
CA THR A 170 22.31 -12.75 3.69
C THR A 170 21.45 -13.61 4.63
N ALA A 171 21.97 -13.92 5.82
CA ALA A 171 21.24 -14.59 6.88
C ALA A 171 20.28 -13.66 7.64
N LEU A 172 20.52 -12.34 7.62
CA LEU A 172 19.65 -11.37 8.26
C LEU A 172 18.33 -11.29 7.49
N VAL A 173 17.23 -11.61 8.17
CA VAL A 173 15.88 -11.60 7.60
C VAL A 173 15.21 -10.26 7.87
N GLU A 174 15.23 -9.85 9.13
CA GLU A 174 14.53 -8.68 9.62
C GLU A 174 15.29 -8.07 10.79
N GLU A 175 15.25 -6.74 10.87
CA GLU A 175 15.70 -5.97 12.02
C GLU A 175 14.65 -4.90 12.36
N GLY A 176 14.53 -4.59 13.64
CA GLY A 176 13.66 -3.54 14.14
C GLY A 176 14.25 -2.92 15.40
N MET A 177 14.23 -1.58 15.48
CA MET A 177 14.64 -0.85 16.67
C MET A 177 13.46 -0.09 17.27
N ASN A 178 13.33 -0.11 18.59
CA ASN A 178 12.32 0.62 19.36
C ASN A 178 10.89 0.42 18.83
N LYS A 179 10.58 -0.80 18.38
CA LYS A 179 9.28 -1.13 17.78
C LYS A 179 8.30 -1.60 18.84
N VAL A 180 7.05 -1.16 18.71
CA VAL A 180 5.95 -1.59 19.57
C VAL A 180 5.36 -2.88 19.01
N TYR A 181 5.35 -3.94 19.82
CA TYR A 181 4.69 -5.20 19.53
C TYR A 181 3.59 -5.44 20.55
N LYS A 182 2.33 -5.43 20.09
CA LYS A 182 1.18 -5.84 20.90
C LYS A 182 1.29 -7.33 21.19
N PHE A 183 0.77 -7.77 22.33
CA PHE A 183 0.72 -9.19 22.69
C PHE A 183 0.16 -10.08 21.56
N SER A 184 -0.89 -9.62 20.87
CA SER A 184 -1.54 -10.35 19.77
C SER A 184 -0.70 -10.45 18.48
N GLN A 185 0.33 -9.62 18.32
CA GLN A 185 1.21 -9.64 17.16
C GLN A 185 2.36 -10.64 17.33
N ILE A 186 2.66 -11.06 18.56
CA ILE A 186 3.74 -12.01 18.85
C ILE A 186 3.16 -13.41 18.82
N GLN A 187 3.28 -14.10 17.68
CA GLN A 187 2.67 -15.42 17.48
C GLN A 187 3.41 -16.54 18.23
N SER A 188 4.73 -16.42 18.42
CA SER A 188 5.55 -17.44 19.08
C SER A 188 5.33 -17.45 20.59
N LYS A 189 4.71 -18.52 21.11
CA LYS A 189 4.56 -18.75 22.55
C LYS A 189 5.89 -18.82 23.30
N LYS A 190 6.94 -19.35 22.64
CA LYS A 190 8.30 -19.41 23.21
C LYS A 190 8.85 -18.00 23.44
N LEU A 191 8.72 -17.14 22.42
CA LEU A 191 9.17 -15.75 22.51
C LEU A 191 8.38 -14.99 23.57
N LEU A 192 7.05 -15.14 23.62
CA LEU A 192 6.21 -14.53 24.65
C LEU A 192 6.63 -14.92 26.08
N ARG A 193 6.99 -16.19 26.31
CA ARG A 193 7.45 -16.63 27.63
C ARG A 193 8.74 -15.90 28.03
N ILE A 194 9.67 -15.79 27.09
CA ILE A 194 10.95 -15.10 27.31
C ILE A 194 10.72 -13.61 27.57
N LEU A 195 9.89 -12.95 26.75
CA LEU A 195 9.56 -11.53 26.93
C LEU A 195 8.90 -11.21 28.28
N ASN A 196 8.14 -12.13 28.85
CA ASN A 196 7.55 -11.94 30.18
C ASN A 196 8.58 -12.02 31.32
N GLU A 197 9.73 -12.65 31.07
CA GLU A 197 10.79 -12.87 32.07
C GLU A 197 11.94 -11.85 31.92
N LEU A 198 12.04 -11.14 30.79
CA LEU A 198 13.09 -10.15 30.55
C LEU A 198 12.89 -8.87 31.34
N TYR A 199 13.98 -8.35 31.90
CA TYR A 199 14.06 -7.02 32.48
C TYR A 199 14.34 -5.96 31.42
N LYS A 200 14.12 -4.70 31.79
CA LYS A 200 14.46 -3.55 30.95
C LYS A 200 15.94 -3.57 30.56
N GLU A 201 16.22 -3.25 29.29
CA GLU A 201 17.49 -3.31 28.58
C GLU A 201 18.09 -4.72 28.39
N GLU A 202 17.44 -5.78 28.88
CA GLU A 202 17.98 -7.13 28.79
C GLU A 202 17.85 -7.72 27.37
N ILE A 203 18.91 -8.42 26.94
CA ILE A 203 18.96 -9.14 25.67
C ILE A 203 18.61 -10.60 25.90
N SER A 204 17.65 -11.11 25.12
CA SER A 204 17.20 -12.50 25.21
C SER A 204 18.28 -13.51 24.86
N LEU A 205 18.05 -14.77 25.22
CA LEU A 205 18.69 -15.91 24.54
C LEU A 205 18.25 -15.97 23.07
N VAL A 206 18.96 -16.73 22.25
CA VAL A 206 18.52 -17.03 20.88
C VAL A 206 17.29 -17.93 20.93
N VAL A 207 16.22 -17.52 20.26
CA VAL A 207 14.93 -18.21 20.26
C VAL A 207 14.58 -18.68 18.86
N GLN A 208 14.51 -19.98 18.65
CA GLN A 208 13.94 -20.51 17.42
C GLN A 208 12.41 -20.38 17.44
N THR A 209 11.87 -19.52 16.58
CA THR A 209 10.43 -19.22 16.52
C THR A 209 9.72 -20.04 15.43
N GLU A 210 10.34 -20.19 14.25
CA GLU A 210 9.87 -21.01 13.14
C GLU A 210 11.01 -21.85 12.54
N LEU A 211 10.71 -22.61 11.48
CA LEU A 211 11.74 -23.37 10.76
C LEU A 211 12.70 -22.38 10.10
N ASN A 212 13.95 -22.39 10.57
CA ASN A 212 15.02 -21.49 10.18
C ASN A 212 14.89 -20.03 10.69
N ASP A 213 13.97 -19.70 11.59
CA ASP A 213 13.90 -18.33 12.14
C ASP A 213 14.41 -18.28 13.58
N PHE A 214 15.61 -17.70 13.74
CA PHE A 214 16.29 -17.51 15.01
C PHE A 214 16.23 -16.05 15.42
N VAL A 215 15.52 -15.79 16.51
CA VAL A 215 15.18 -14.45 16.96
C VAL A 215 15.99 -14.09 18.20
N VAL A 216 16.53 -12.89 18.20
CA VAL A 216 17.08 -12.23 19.39
C VAL A 216 16.30 -10.94 19.60
N VAL A 217 15.94 -10.64 20.84
CA VAL A 217 15.24 -9.40 21.20
C VAL A 217 15.94 -8.72 22.36
N GLN A 218 15.83 -7.40 22.42
CA GLN A 218 16.15 -6.61 23.60
C GLN A 218 14.88 -5.94 24.11
N MET A 219 14.63 -6.07 25.41
CA MET A 219 13.49 -5.44 26.06
C MET A 219 13.79 -3.96 26.34
N ILE A 220 13.17 -3.04 25.60
CA ILE A 220 13.35 -1.59 25.85
C ILE A 220 12.35 -1.09 26.88
N ASP A 221 11.09 -1.50 26.77
CA ASP A 221 10.07 -1.18 27.77
C ASP A 221 8.83 -2.07 27.65
N LYS A 222 7.96 -1.99 28.65
CA LYS A 222 6.66 -2.65 28.66
C LYS A 222 5.54 -1.63 28.85
N ILE A 223 4.59 -1.63 27.92
CA ILE A 223 3.35 -0.87 28.01
C ILE A 223 2.30 -1.79 28.63
N ASN A 224 1.88 -1.49 29.85
CA ASN A 224 0.86 -2.27 30.53
C ASN A 224 -0.51 -2.06 29.88
N ARG A 225 -1.36 -3.09 29.96
CA ARG A 225 -2.79 -2.96 29.64
C ARG A 225 -3.42 -1.73 30.32
N ASP A 226 -4.35 -1.13 29.60
CA ASP A 226 -5.11 0.05 30.00
C ASP A 226 -4.23 1.29 30.29
N SER A 227 -2.92 1.24 29.99
CA SER A 227 -2.03 2.41 30.05
C SER A 227 -1.96 3.13 28.71
N VAL A 228 -1.71 4.44 28.78
CA VAL A 228 -1.49 5.28 27.61
C VAL A 228 0.01 5.27 27.28
N PRO A 229 0.42 4.83 26.08
CA PRO A 229 1.81 4.82 25.68
C PRO A 229 2.36 6.23 25.53
N GLN A 230 3.68 6.40 25.58
CA GLN A 230 4.30 7.68 25.24
C GLN A 230 4.12 7.99 23.73
N PHE A 231 4.02 9.28 23.41
CA PHE A 231 3.74 9.75 22.04
C PHE A 231 4.70 9.20 20.99
N ASN A 232 6.00 9.13 21.30
CA ASN A 232 7.04 8.59 20.41
C ASN A 232 6.73 7.17 19.93
N TYR A 233 6.13 6.32 20.78
CA TYR A 233 5.81 4.94 20.45
C TYR A 233 4.56 4.77 19.58
N VAL A 234 3.69 5.79 19.55
CA VAL A 234 2.45 5.77 18.76
C VAL A 234 2.39 6.88 17.71
N LYS A 235 3.51 7.56 17.44
CA LYS A 235 3.57 8.73 16.55
C LYS A 235 2.95 8.45 15.18
N ASP A 236 3.26 7.30 14.58
CA ASP A 236 2.75 6.93 13.25
C ASP A 236 1.23 6.71 13.28
N GLN A 237 0.73 6.02 14.31
CA GLN A 237 -0.71 5.82 14.51
C GLN A 237 -1.44 7.16 14.77
N VAL A 238 -0.83 8.05 15.55
CA VAL A 238 -1.35 9.39 15.82
C VAL A 238 -1.41 10.20 14.53
N GLN A 239 -0.36 10.16 13.72
CA GLN A 239 -0.29 10.83 12.42
C GLN A 239 -1.41 10.36 11.48
N GLU A 240 -1.56 9.04 11.31
CA GLU A 240 -2.62 8.46 10.47
C GLU A 240 -4.01 8.90 10.96
N SER A 241 -4.25 8.80 12.27
CA SER A 241 -5.52 9.21 12.88
C SER A 241 -5.79 10.71 12.67
N TYR A 242 -4.77 11.55 12.83
CA TYR A 242 -4.86 13.00 12.62
C TYR A 242 -5.20 13.33 11.16
N ILE A 243 -4.54 12.67 10.20
CA ILE A 243 -4.80 12.87 8.77
C ILE A 243 -6.25 12.49 8.45
N ILE A 244 -6.69 11.30 8.87
CA ILE A 244 -8.06 10.81 8.62
C ILE A 244 -9.09 11.75 9.23
N TYR A 245 -8.87 12.19 10.48
CA TYR A 245 -9.76 13.12 11.16
C TYR A 245 -9.89 14.43 10.38
N ASN A 246 -8.77 15.05 10.01
CA ASN A 246 -8.77 16.34 9.31
C ASN A 246 -9.33 16.23 7.88
N GLN A 247 -9.01 15.16 7.14
CA GLN A 247 -9.59 14.92 5.82
C GLN A 247 -11.11 14.82 5.88
N ARG A 248 -11.66 14.13 6.89
CA ARG A 248 -13.12 14.05 7.09
C ARG A 248 -13.74 15.43 7.33
N GLU A 249 -13.14 16.23 8.18
CA GLU A 249 -13.62 17.59 8.47
C GLU A 249 -13.49 18.52 7.26
N MET A 250 -12.38 18.44 6.51
CA MET A 250 -12.20 19.18 5.25
C MET A 250 -13.28 18.83 4.23
N VAL A 251 -13.55 17.54 4.01
CA VAL A 251 -14.59 17.08 3.08
C VAL A 251 -15.97 17.53 3.53
N ARG A 252 -16.29 17.40 4.83
CA ARG A 252 -17.57 17.88 5.38
C ARG A 252 -17.75 19.37 5.11
N ASN A 253 -16.78 20.20 5.48
CA ASN A 253 -16.85 21.65 5.28
C ASN A 253 -16.97 22.03 3.80
N PHE A 254 -16.22 21.33 2.93
CA PHE A 254 -16.33 21.50 1.48
C PHE A 254 -17.73 21.19 0.97
N LEU A 255 -18.32 20.05 1.35
CA LEU A 255 -19.68 19.70 0.96
C LEU A 255 -20.72 20.68 1.49
N ASP A 256 -20.60 21.12 2.75
CA ASP A 256 -21.53 22.08 3.36
C ASP A 256 -21.51 23.43 2.61
N SER A 257 -20.32 23.89 2.20
CA SER A 257 -20.18 25.08 1.35
C SER A 257 -20.89 24.93 0.01
N LEU A 258 -20.73 23.78 -0.65
CA LEU A 258 -21.36 23.49 -1.94
C LEU A 258 -22.89 23.37 -1.82
N ILE A 259 -23.39 22.78 -0.74
CA ILE A 259 -24.84 22.66 -0.48
C ILE A 259 -25.45 24.05 -0.32
N THR A 260 -24.78 24.93 0.43
CA THR A 260 -25.20 26.32 0.64
C THR A 260 -25.22 27.10 -0.66
N GLU A 261 -24.16 26.99 -1.47
CA GLU A 261 -24.06 27.65 -2.78
C GLU A 261 -25.15 27.18 -3.75
N LYS A 262 -25.42 25.86 -3.79
CA LYS A 262 -26.35 25.25 -4.73
C LYS A 262 -27.83 25.38 -4.35
N LYS A 263 -28.16 26.03 -3.22
CA LYS A 263 -29.54 26.26 -2.75
C LYS A 263 -30.40 24.99 -2.77
N VAL A 264 -29.85 23.91 -2.23
CA VAL A 264 -30.52 22.59 -2.18
C VAL A 264 -31.87 22.71 -1.45
N LYS A 265 -32.93 22.13 -2.03
CA LYS A 265 -34.26 22.04 -1.41
C LYS A 265 -34.58 20.59 -1.12
N VAL A 266 -35.12 20.34 0.07
CA VAL A 266 -35.64 19.04 0.51
C VAL A 266 -37.16 19.17 0.58
N PHE A 267 -37.89 18.20 0.02
CA PHE A 267 -39.36 18.15 -0.01
C PHE A 267 -39.87 16.97 0.79
#